data_AF-A0A838KQR3-F1
#
_entry.id   AF-A0A838KQR3-F1
#
_cell.length_a   1.000
_cell.length_b   1.000
_cell.length_c   1.000
_cell.angle_alpha   90.00
_cell.angle_beta   90.00
_cell.angle_gamma   90.00
#
_symmetry.space_group_name_H-M   'P 1'
#
loop_
_entity.id
_entity.type
_entity.pdbx_description
1 polymer ?
#
loop_
_entity_poly.entity_id
_entity_poly.type
_entity_poly.pdbx_seq_one_letter_code
_entity_poly.pdbx_strand_id
1 'polypeptide(L)' 'MPGYPAARPRRLRRTPAMRRLVAETTLAPSQLVLPMFVAEGAT' A
#
# COMPACT_ATOMS: atom_id res chain seq x y z
N MET A 1 27.02 -3.38 -11.13
CA MET A 1 25.62 -2.90 -10.99
C MET A 1 25.31 -2.06 -12.22
N PRO A 2 24.26 -2.36 -13.00
CA PRO A 2 23.99 -1.57 -14.21
C PRO A 2 23.57 -0.15 -13.81
N GLY A 3 24.33 0.84 -14.29
CA GLY A 3 24.05 2.25 -14.07
C GLY A 3 23.00 2.80 -15.04
N TYR A 4 22.70 4.09 -14.92
CA TYR A 4 22.00 4.81 -15.96
C TYR A 4 22.85 4.81 -17.25
N PRO A 5 22.29 4.58 -18.45
CA PRO A 5 20.86 4.56 -18.81
C PRO A 5 20.22 3.17 -18.83
N ALA A 6 20.99 2.11 -18.56
CA ALA A 6 20.52 0.72 -18.61
C ALA A 6 19.49 0.43 -17.51
N ALA A 7 19.77 0.86 -16.27
CA ALA A 7 18.80 0.86 -15.17
C ALA A 7 18.11 2.23 -15.07
N ARG A 8 16.79 2.25 -15.17
CA ARG A 8 15.97 3.47 -15.01
C ARG A 8 14.85 3.21 -13.99
N PRO A 9 15.12 3.38 -12.68
CA PRO A 9 14.16 3.10 -11.61
C PRO A 9 12.82 3.84 -11.78
N ARG A 10 12.85 5.03 -12.42
CA ARG A 10 11.64 5.80 -12.73
C ARG A 10 10.65 5.08 -13.65
N ARG A 11 11.08 4.07 -14.44
CA ARG A 11 10.18 3.30 -15.32
C ARG A 11 9.08 2.57 -14.53
N LEU A 12 9.42 2.06 -13.35
CA LEU A 12 8.47 1.40 -12.44
C LEU A 12 7.42 2.38 -11.87
N ARG A 13 7.68 3.69 -11.92
CA ARG A 13 6.81 4.73 -11.35
C ARG A 13 5.87 5.39 -12.39
N ARG A 14 5.95 5.00 -13.67
CA ARG A 14 5.35 5.72 -14.81
C ARG A 14 3.82 5.71 -14.83
N THR A 15 3.17 4.58 -14.54
CA THR A 15 1.71 4.46 -14.61
C THR A 15 1.13 3.94 -13.29
N PRO A 16 -0.13 4.23 -12.98
CA PRO A 16 -0.79 3.66 -11.81
C PRO A 16 -0.76 2.12 -11.79
N ALA A 17 -0.99 1.47 -12.93
CA ALA A 17 -0.95 0.01 -13.05
C ALA A 17 0.44 -0.56 -12.73
N MET A 18 1.51 0.02 -13.28
CA MET A 18 2.88 -0.41 -12.99
C MET A 18 3.24 -0.23 -11.51
N ARG A 19 2.83 0.88 -10.88
CA ARG A 19 3.07 1.10 -9.45
C ARG A 19 2.36 0.09 -8.57
N ARG A 20 1.14 -0.32 -8.93
CA ARG A 20 0.40 -1.36 -8.19
C ARG A 20 1.06 -2.73 -8.35
N LEU A 21 1.51 -3.08 -9.56
CA LEU A 21 2.16 -4.36 -9.84
C LEU A 21 3.43 -4.60 -9.00
N VAL A 22 4.20 -3.54 -8.73
CA VAL A 22 5.49 -3.61 -8.03
C VAL A 22 5.42 -3.09 -6.58
N ALA A 23 4.22 -2.86 -6.05
CA ALA A 23 4.06 -2.40 -4.67
C ALA A 23 4.44 -3.52 -3.69
N GLU A 24 5.35 -3.23 -2.77
CA GLU A 24 5.78 -4.18 -1.73
C GLU A 24 4.76 -4.29 -0.59
N THR A 25 3.97 -3.23 -0.37
CA THR A 25 3.04 -3.12 0.75
C THR A 25 1.63 -2.85 0.26
N THR A 26 0.65 -3.57 0.82
CA THR A 26 -0.79 -3.34 0.61
C THR A 26 -1.49 -3.28 1.96
N LEU A 27 -2.47 -2.39 2.09
CA LEU A 27 -3.35 -2.31 3.26
C LEU A 27 -4.71 -2.95 2.93
N ALA A 28 -5.21 -3.80 3.82
CA ALA A 28 -6.52 -4.43 3.73
C ALA A 28 -7.35 -4.13 5.01
N PRO A 29 -8.68 -4.00 4.92
CA PRO A 29 -9.52 -3.73 6.09
C PRO A 29 -9.37 -4.76 7.21
N SER A 30 -9.04 -6.01 6.89
CA SER A 30 -8.78 -7.09 7.85
C SER A 30 -7.57 -6.85 8.75
N GLN A 31 -6.69 -5.90 8.39
CA GLN A 31 -5.52 -5.51 9.19
C GLN A 31 -5.84 -4.38 10.17
N LEU A 32 -7.06 -3.83 10.13
CA LEU A 32 -7.45 -2.69 10.95
C LEU A 32 -8.17 -3.18 12.21
N VAL A 33 -7.87 -2.51 13.33
CA VAL A 33 -8.64 -2.64 14.56
C VAL A 33 -9.59 -1.45 14.63
N LEU A 34 -10.86 -1.72 14.97
CA LEU A 34 -11.85 -0.69 15.26
C LEU A 34 -12.10 -0.66 16.78
N PRO A 35 -11.48 0.27 17.52
CA PRO A 35 -11.81 0.47 18.93
C PRO A 35 -13.23 1.02 19.04
N MET A 36 -14.05 0.36 19.84
CA MET A 36 -15.42 0.80 20.13
C MET A 36 -15.59 0.95 21.63
N PHE A 37 -16.31 2.00 22.01
CA PHE A 37 -16.70 2.24 23.40
C PHE A 37 -18.19 1.98 23.53
N VAL A 38 -18.58 1.21 24.54
CA VAL A 38 -19.98 0.88 24.81
C VAL A 38 -20.39 1.61 26.09
N ALA A 39 -21.48 2.35 26.02
CA ALA A 39 -22.06 3.03 27.18
C ALA A 39 -22.89 2.04 28.02
N GLU A 40 -23.01 2.30 29.32
CA GLU A 40 -23.89 1.54 30.19
C GLU A 40 -25.34 1.61 29.68
N GLY A 41 -26.02 0.46 29.62
CA GLY A 41 -27.40 0.36 29.16
C GLY A 41 -27.58 0.29 27.63
N ALA A 42 -26.50 0.18 26.84
CA ALA A 42 -26.61 -0.08 25.40
C ALA A 42 -27.16 -1.50 25.13
N THR A 43 -28.33 -1.59 24.49
CA THR A 43 -28.97 -2.82 24.01
C THR A 43 -29.13 -2.80 22.51
#